data_AF-A0A525CCA6-F1
#
_entry.id   AF-A0A525CCA6-F1
#
_cell.length_a   1.000
_cell.length_b   1.000
_cell.length_c   1.000
_cell.angle_alpha   90.00
_cell.angle_beta   90.00
_cell.angle_gamma   90.00
#
_symmetry.space_group_name_H-M   'P 1'
#
loop_
_entity.id
_entity.type
_entity.pdbx_description
1 polymer ?
#
loop_
_entity_poly.entity_id
_entity_poly.type
_entity_poly.pdbx_seq_one_letter_code
_entity_poly.pdbx_strand_id
1 'polypeptide(L)'
;MLDSGIGGLPYLAHIRRSLPNEEYLYLSDREFFPYGEKHPDDLRLRLKKIVAWILQHQQLKVKAFVLACNTATVVGLEFLRKEFPDSVFVGVVPAIKPAARDSRGVVGVIATLRTTVDPYLSGLIDSWATHVRVETLGAGELVRFVEDRLYMGDDPAPLLMPIIERLRA
;
A
#
# COMPACT_ATOMS: atom_id res chain seq x y z
N MET A 1 7.58 -8.36 -6.12
CA MET A 1 6.53 -7.59 -5.41
C MET A 1 6.88 -7.55 -3.93
N LEU A 2 6.87 -6.37 -3.33
CA LEU A 2 7.19 -6.13 -1.93
C LEU A 2 5.93 -5.63 -1.21
N ASP A 3 5.58 -6.26 -0.10
CA ASP A 3 4.49 -5.85 0.78
C ASP A 3 4.91 -6.03 2.24
N SER A 4 4.23 -5.33 3.16
CA SER A 4 4.44 -5.55 4.59
C SER A 4 3.89 -6.89 5.08
N GLY A 5 2.95 -7.49 4.34
CA GLY A 5 2.21 -8.67 4.75
C GLY A 5 1.62 -9.43 3.56
N ILE A 6 0.38 -9.89 3.70
CA ILE A 6 -0.41 -10.60 2.68
C ILE A 6 -1.38 -9.67 1.93
N GLY A 7 -1.52 -8.42 2.36
CA GLY A 7 -2.39 -7.43 1.72
C GLY A 7 -2.07 -7.14 0.25
N GLY A 8 -0.84 -7.43 -0.19
CA GLY A 8 -0.40 -7.35 -1.59
C GLY A 8 -0.86 -8.51 -2.48
N LEU A 9 -1.38 -9.61 -1.93
CA LEU A 9 -1.75 -10.80 -2.72
C LEU A 9 -2.86 -10.55 -3.75
N PRO A 10 -3.91 -9.75 -3.49
CA PRO A 10 -4.89 -9.40 -4.52
C PRO A 10 -4.27 -8.67 -5.72
N TYR A 11 -3.27 -7.81 -5.50
CA TYR A 11 -2.52 -7.17 -6.58
C TYR A 11 -1.74 -8.19 -7.39
N LEU A 12 -1.04 -9.13 -6.73
CA LEU A 12 -0.34 -10.21 -7.40
C LEU A 12 -1.29 -11.06 -8.24
N ALA A 13 -2.45 -11.43 -7.71
CA ALA A 13 -3.46 -12.20 -8.42
C ALA A 13 -3.95 -11.47 -9.67
N HIS A 14 -4.16 -10.15 -9.59
CA HIS A 14 -4.56 -9.35 -10.75
C HIS A 14 -3.44 -9.26 -11.80
N ILE A 15 -2.21 -8.96 -11.37
CA ILE A 15 -1.07 -8.81 -12.29
C ILE A 15 -0.77 -10.14 -13.01
N ARG A 16 -0.85 -11.28 -12.31
CA ARG A 16 -0.67 -12.61 -12.92
C ARG A 16 -1.69 -12.92 -14.01
N ARG A 17 -2.92 -12.42 -13.90
CA ARG A 17 -3.94 -12.57 -14.96
C ARG A 17 -3.63 -11.69 -16.16
N SER A 18 -3.15 -10.47 -15.93
CA SER A 18 -2.83 -9.51 -16.99
C SER A 18 -1.50 -9.81 -17.70
N LEU A 19 -0.55 -10.44 -17.01
CA LEU A 19 0.79 -10.76 -17.50
C LEU A 19 1.14 -12.24 -17.20
N PRO A 20 0.43 -13.21 -17.78
CA PRO A 20 0.51 -14.63 -17.37
C PRO A 20 1.86 -15.30 -17.65
N ASN A 21 2.68 -14.72 -18.52
CA ASN A 21 3.97 -15.29 -18.94
C ASN A 21 5.16 -14.78 -18.11
N GLU A 22 4.90 -14.06 -17.02
CA GLU A 22 5.94 -13.51 -16.15
C GLU A 22 6.19 -14.37 -14.92
N GLU A 23 7.42 -14.31 -14.42
CA GLU A 23 7.78 -14.90 -13.14
C GLU A 23 7.65 -13.87 -12.01
N TYR A 24 7.10 -14.31 -10.88
CA TYR A 24 6.79 -13.43 -9.76
C TYR A 24 7.47 -13.92 -8.48
N LEU A 25 8.31 -13.06 -7.93
CA LEU A 25 8.73 -13.15 -6.53
C LEU A 25 7.84 -12.25 -5.68
N TYR A 26 7.19 -12.81 -4.66
CA TYR A 26 6.46 -12.03 -3.65
C TYR A 26 7.21 -12.10 -2.34
N LEU A 27 7.59 -10.93 -1.80
CA LEU A 27 8.22 -10.81 -0.50
C LEU A 27 7.26 -10.12 0.46
N SER A 28 6.97 -10.83 1.55
CA SER A 28 6.15 -10.36 2.67
C SER A 28 7.08 -10.04 3.85
N ASP A 29 7.25 -8.76 4.17
CA ASP A 29 8.13 -8.33 5.26
C ASP A 29 7.43 -8.37 6.63
N ARG A 30 7.00 -9.57 7.02
CA ARG A 30 6.25 -9.81 8.27
C ARG A 30 7.04 -9.43 9.52
N GLU A 31 8.37 -9.51 9.48
CA GLU A 31 9.24 -9.13 10.59
C GLU A 31 9.12 -7.63 10.93
N PHE A 32 8.91 -6.78 9.92
CA PHE A 32 8.80 -5.33 10.09
C PHE A 32 7.36 -4.82 9.96
N PHE A 33 6.39 -5.74 9.97
CA PHE A 33 4.96 -5.43 9.95
C PHE A 33 4.49 -4.76 11.26
N PRO A 34 3.44 -3.92 11.24
CA PRO A 34 2.89 -3.23 10.05
C PRO A 34 3.72 -2.00 9.71
N TYR A 35 3.92 -1.74 8.42
CA TYR A 35 4.64 -0.55 7.94
C TYR A 35 3.98 0.77 8.37
N GLY A 36 2.65 0.78 8.51
CA GLY A 36 1.87 1.95 8.91
C GLY A 36 2.23 2.51 10.29
N GLU A 37 2.90 1.74 11.15
CA GLU A 37 3.29 2.16 12.50
C GLU A 37 4.77 2.57 12.60
N LYS A 38 5.56 2.39 11.53
CA LYS A 38 7.01 2.61 11.55
C LYS A 38 7.38 4.03 11.20
N HIS A 39 8.50 4.53 11.71
CA HIS A 39 9.03 5.84 11.33
C HIS A 39 9.39 5.84 9.82
N PRO A 40 9.17 6.93 9.07
CA PRO A 40 9.41 6.94 7.62
C PRO A 40 10.85 6.60 7.25
N ASP A 41 11.83 7.10 8.02
CA ASP A 41 13.25 6.85 7.74
C ASP A 41 13.64 5.40 8.01
N ASP A 42 13.12 4.79 9.08
CA ASP A 42 13.34 3.38 9.37
C ASP A 42 12.75 2.49 8.26
N LEU A 43 11.55 2.84 7.77
CA LEU A 43 10.91 2.13 6.69
C LEU A 43 11.70 2.28 5.37
N ARG A 44 12.18 3.48 5.04
CA ARG A 44 13.05 3.69 3.87
C ARG A 44 14.31 2.84 3.97
N LEU A 45 14.95 2.81 5.14
CA LEU A 45 16.15 1.99 5.34
C LEU A 45 15.85 0.49 5.24
N ARG A 46 14.73 0.01 5.79
CA ARG A 46 14.29 -1.39 5.65
C ARG A 46 14.06 -1.75 4.18
N LEU A 47 13.34 -0.91 3.43
CA LEU A 47 13.08 -1.11 2.00
C LEU A 47 14.38 -1.12 1.19
N LYS A 48 15.31 -0.18 1.45
CA LYS A 48 16.63 -0.15 0.82
C LYS A 48 17.40 -1.45 1.05
N LYS A 49 17.43 -1.95 2.28
CA LYS A 49 18.10 -3.21 2.63
C LYS A 49 17.51 -4.39 1.87
N ILE A 50 16.18 -4.48 1.80
CA ILE A 50 15.48 -5.54 1.06
C ILE A 50 15.85 -5.49 -0.43
N VAL A 51 15.74 -4.32 -1.06
CA VAL A 51 16.03 -4.15 -2.49
C VAL A 51 17.50 -4.46 -2.78
N ALA A 52 18.44 -3.94 -1.98
CA ALA A 52 19.86 -4.22 -2.13
C ALA A 52 20.16 -5.73 -2.02
N TRP A 53 19.55 -6.42 -1.05
CA TRP A 53 19.73 -7.87 -0.88
C TRP A 53 19.21 -8.66 -2.09
N ILE A 54 18.06 -8.26 -2.66
CA ILE A 54 17.51 -8.90 -3.86
C ILE A 54 18.43 -8.67 -5.06
N LEU A 55 18.92 -7.45 -5.26
CA LEU A 55 19.80 -7.11 -6.39
C LEU A 55 21.17 -7.79 -6.32
N GLN A 56 21.66 -8.06 -5.11
CA GLN A 56 22.92 -8.79 -4.90
C GLN A 56 22.78 -10.31 -5.09
N HIS A 57 21.55 -10.83 -5.10
CA HIS A 57 21.30 -12.26 -5.29
C HIS A 57 21.49 -12.66 -6.75
N GLN A 58 22.61 -13.33 -7.08
CA GLN A 58 22.98 -13.69 -8.45
C GLN A 58 21.94 -14.55 -9.20
N GLN A 59 21.10 -15.29 -8.48
CA GLN A 59 20.04 -16.12 -9.06
C GLN A 59 18.74 -15.36 -9.36
N LEU A 60 18.58 -14.14 -8.82
CA LEU A 60 17.38 -13.34 -9.00
C LEU A 60 17.63 -12.28 -10.06
N LYS A 61 17.05 -12.45 -11.25
CA LYS A 61 17.01 -11.41 -12.29
C LYS A 61 15.70 -10.65 -12.19
N VAL A 62 15.70 -9.55 -11.43
CA VAL A 62 14.51 -8.71 -11.25
C VAL A 62 14.47 -7.62 -12.30
N LYS A 63 13.45 -7.66 -13.16
CA LYS A 63 13.22 -6.61 -14.17
C LYS A 63 12.45 -5.40 -13.64
N ALA A 64 11.65 -5.59 -12.57
CA ALA A 64 10.89 -4.53 -11.94
C ALA A 64 10.52 -4.89 -10.49
N PHE A 65 10.56 -3.89 -9.63
CA PHE A 65 10.04 -3.95 -8.27
C PHE A 65 8.65 -3.32 -8.23
N VAL A 66 7.70 -4.04 -7.64
CA VAL A 66 6.35 -3.52 -7.37
C VAL A 66 6.18 -3.39 -5.87
N LEU A 67 6.01 -2.17 -5.36
CA LEU A 67 5.61 -1.89 -3.99
C LEU A 67 4.09 -2.05 -3.90
N ALA A 68 3.63 -3.19 -3.40
CA ALA A 68 2.21 -3.52 -3.32
C ALA A 68 1.54 -2.95 -2.06
N CYS A 69 2.33 -2.50 -1.09
CA CYS A 69 1.85 -1.79 0.09
C CYS A 69 1.67 -0.29 -0.25
N ASN A 70 0.49 0.26 0.05
CA ASN A 70 0.26 1.71 -0.04
C ASN A 70 1.25 2.49 0.83
N THR A 71 1.50 2.04 2.07
CA THR A 71 2.46 2.71 2.97
C THR A 71 3.90 2.62 2.44
N ALA A 72 4.32 1.47 1.89
CA ALA A 72 5.65 1.37 1.27
C ALA A 72 5.79 2.29 0.05
N THR A 73 4.73 2.39 -0.77
CA THR A 73 4.75 3.25 -1.96
C THR A 73 4.88 4.71 -1.55
N VAL A 74 3.99 5.16 -0.67
CA VAL A 74 3.92 6.53 -0.20
C VAL A 74 5.25 6.98 0.44
N VAL A 75 5.86 6.14 1.27
CA VAL A 75 7.09 6.47 2.00
C VAL A 75 8.37 6.24 1.19
N GLY A 76 8.38 5.20 0.35
CA GLY A 76 9.60 4.60 -0.18
C GLY A 76 9.79 4.70 -1.70
N LEU A 77 8.76 4.96 -2.50
CA LEU A 77 8.87 4.87 -3.96
C LEU A 77 9.90 5.84 -4.54
N GLU A 78 9.76 7.13 -4.24
CA GLU A 78 10.67 8.18 -4.74
C GLU A 78 12.08 8.02 -4.16
N PHE A 79 12.18 7.57 -2.91
CA PHE A 79 13.47 7.27 -2.28
C PHE A 79 14.19 6.12 -3.00
N LEU A 80 13.51 5.00 -3.26
CA LEU A 80 14.11 3.85 -3.94
C LEU A 80 14.51 4.16 -5.39
N ARG A 81 13.72 4.98 -6.12
CA ARG A 81 14.09 5.45 -7.46
C ARG A 81 15.39 6.26 -7.48
N LYS A 82 15.63 7.06 -6.44
CA LYS A 82 16.88 7.83 -6.28
C LYS A 82 18.06 6.95 -5.90
N GLU A 83 17.84 5.99 -4.99
CA GLU A 83 18.89 5.09 -4.50
C GLU A 83 19.32 4.03 -5.54
N PHE A 84 18.40 3.61 -6.41
CA PHE A 84 18.63 2.56 -7.41
C PHE A 84 18.13 3.01 -8.80
N PRO A 85 18.80 4.00 -9.44
CA PRO A 85 18.31 4.63 -10.68
C PRO A 85 18.21 3.65 -11.86
N ASP A 86 18.99 2.57 -11.86
CA ASP A 86 18.97 1.54 -12.91
C ASP A 86 17.86 0.49 -12.73
N SER A 87 17.09 0.56 -11.63
CA SER A 87 16.00 -0.35 -11.32
C SER A 87 14.63 0.28 -11.57
N VAL A 88 13.70 -0.51 -12.12
CA VAL A 88 12.32 -0.05 -12.34
C VAL A 88 11.49 -0.25 -11.07
N PHE A 89 10.91 0.82 -10.54
CA PHE A 89 9.98 0.78 -9.40
C PHE A 89 8.59 1.26 -9.81
N VAL A 90 7.61 0.40 -9.52
CA VAL A 90 6.18 0.66 -9.64
C VAL A 90 5.58 0.63 -8.24
N GLY A 91 4.84 1.66 -7.87
CA GLY A 91 4.09 1.68 -6.61
C GLY A 91 2.59 1.60 -6.86
N VAL A 92 1.86 1.22 -5.82
CA VAL A 92 0.39 1.36 -5.78
C VAL A 92 0.03 2.75 -5.28
N VAL A 93 -1.05 3.33 -5.82
CA VAL A 93 -1.51 4.65 -5.39
C VAL A 93 -2.86 4.53 -4.69
N PRO A 94 -3.12 5.34 -3.65
CA PRO A 94 -4.48 5.49 -3.14
C PRO A 94 -5.44 5.80 -4.29
N ALA A 95 -6.58 5.12 -4.32
CA ALA A 95 -7.55 5.15 -5.41
C ALA A 95 -8.39 6.45 -5.44
N ILE A 96 -7.77 7.61 -5.20
CA ILE A 96 -8.42 8.93 -5.11
C ILE A 96 -8.98 9.35 -6.45
N LYS A 97 -8.18 9.26 -7.51
CA LYS A 97 -8.59 9.67 -8.86
C LYS A 97 -9.85 8.93 -9.36
N PRO A 98 -9.92 7.58 -9.33
CA PRO A 98 -11.15 6.89 -9.73
C PRO A 98 -12.31 7.18 -8.77
N ALA A 99 -12.07 7.23 -7.45
CA ALA A 99 -13.13 7.51 -6.49
C ALA A 99 -13.76 8.90 -6.70
N ALA A 100 -12.95 9.94 -6.91
CA ALA A 100 -13.42 11.29 -7.18
C ALA A 100 -14.12 11.43 -8.54
N ARG A 101 -13.66 10.70 -9.55
CA ARG A 101 -14.31 10.68 -10.87
C ARG A 101 -15.73 10.07 -10.81
N ASP A 102 -15.88 8.98 -10.05
CA ASP A 102 -17.07 8.14 -10.09
C ASP A 102 -18.08 8.47 -8.96
N SER A 103 -17.74 9.40 -8.06
CA SER A 103 -18.56 9.77 -6.89
C SER A 103 -19.05 11.22 -6.94
N ARG A 104 -20.10 11.53 -6.16
CA ARG A 104 -20.57 12.89 -5.88
C ARG A 104 -20.70 13.06 -4.37
N GLY A 105 -20.40 14.25 -3.85
CA GLY A 105 -20.47 14.54 -2.42
C GLY A 105 -19.19 14.12 -1.69
N VAL A 106 -19.26 13.06 -0.88
CA VAL A 106 -18.18 12.63 0.03
C VAL A 106 -17.50 11.34 -0.46
N VAL A 107 -16.18 11.32 -0.47
CA VAL A 107 -15.35 10.13 -0.69
C VAL A 107 -14.63 9.77 0.60
N GLY A 108 -14.91 8.59 1.15
CA GLY A 108 -14.21 8.04 2.31
C GLY A 108 -12.94 7.27 1.92
N VAL A 109 -11.82 7.59 2.56
CA VAL A 109 -10.53 6.92 2.37
C VAL A 109 -10.13 6.24 3.66
N ILE A 110 -10.18 4.91 3.68
CA ILE A 110 -9.74 4.10 4.81
C ILE A 110 -8.33 3.63 4.51
N ALA A 111 -7.38 3.98 5.38
CA ALA A 111 -5.98 3.60 5.22
C ALA A 111 -5.27 3.45 6.57
N THR A 112 -4.00 3.10 6.56
CA THR A 112 -3.19 3.15 7.78
C THR A 112 -3.02 4.60 8.25
N LEU A 113 -2.84 4.82 9.56
CA LEU A 113 -2.68 6.16 10.12
C LEU A 113 -1.56 6.95 9.44
N ARG A 114 -0.45 6.28 9.07
CA ARG A 114 0.64 6.91 8.31
C ARG A 114 0.14 7.41 6.95
N THR A 115 -0.58 6.58 6.20
CA THR A 115 -1.05 6.94 4.85
C THR A 115 -2.07 8.08 4.89
N THR A 116 -2.91 8.17 5.93
CA THR A 116 -3.91 9.25 6.04
C THR A 116 -3.31 10.62 6.27
N VAL A 117 -2.12 10.70 6.89
CA VAL A 117 -1.44 11.99 7.19
C VAL A 117 -0.29 12.29 6.23
N ASP A 118 -0.08 11.47 5.20
CA ASP A 118 1.07 11.62 4.32
C ASP A 118 0.84 12.69 3.25
N PRO A 119 1.83 13.57 2.98
CA PRO A 119 1.74 14.58 1.93
C PRO A 119 1.41 14.03 0.54
N TYR A 120 1.79 12.79 0.23
CA TYR A 120 1.46 12.15 -1.05
C TYR A 120 -0.06 11.98 -1.23
N LEU A 121 -0.77 11.57 -0.18
CA LEU A 121 -2.23 11.45 -0.22
C LEU A 121 -2.87 12.82 -0.39
N SER A 122 -2.41 13.83 0.36
CA SER A 122 -2.88 15.22 0.22
C SER A 122 -2.71 15.71 -1.23
N GLY A 123 -1.52 15.53 -1.80
CA GLY A 123 -1.25 15.94 -3.18
C GLY A 123 -2.15 15.24 -4.22
N LEU A 124 -2.51 13.97 -3.99
CA LEU A 124 -3.49 13.27 -4.85
C LEU A 124 -4.89 13.86 -4.72
N ILE A 125 -5.32 14.21 -3.50
CA ILE A 125 -6.61 14.86 -3.25
C ILE A 125 -6.65 16.23 -3.95
N ASP A 126 -5.62 17.04 -3.74
CA ASP A 126 -5.50 18.38 -4.33
C ASP A 126 -5.44 18.35 -5.86
N SER A 127 -4.90 17.28 -6.45
CA SER A 127 -4.78 17.13 -7.90
C SER A 127 -6.05 16.59 -8.57
N TRP A 128 -6.81 15.72 -7.89
CA TRP A 128 -7.83 14.89 -8.55
C TRP A 128 -9.22 14.91 -7.91
N ALA A 129 -9.36 15.48 -6.72
CA ALA A 129 -10.58 15.37 -5.91
C ALA A 129 -11.10 16.72 -5.41
N THR A 130 -10.69 17.85 -6.01
CA THR A 130 -11.09 19.20 -5.58
C THR A 130 -12.60 19.47 -5.69
N HIS A 131 -13.33 18.68 -6.48
CA HIS A 131 -14.78 18.77 -6.65
C HIS A 131 -15.59 17.83 -5.73
N VAL A 132 -14.92 17.07 -4.86
CA VAL A 132 -15.55 16.21 -3.84
C VAL A 132 -14.96 16.49 -2.47
N ARG A 133 -15.71 16.22 -1.41
CA ARG A 133 -15.17 16.25 -0.05
C ARG A 133 -14.49 14.91 0.23
N VAL A 134 -13.21 14.92 0.56
CA VAL A 134 -12.48 13.68 0.92
C VAL A 134 -12.32 13.60 2.42
N GLU A 135 -12.79 12.50 3.01
CA GLU A 135 -12.64 12.20 4.43
C GLU A 135 -11.69 11.02 4.60
N THR A 136 -10.66 11.17 5.44
CA THR A 136 -9.67 10.11 5.69
C THR A 136 -9.86 9.51 7.07
N LEU A 137 -9.79 8.18 7.16
CA LEU A 137 -9.85 7.47 8.43
C LEU A 137 -8.68 6.49 8.57
N GLY A 138 -7.92 6.66 9.66
CA GLY A 138 -6.86 5.74 10.06
C GLY A 138 -7.45 4.46 10.68
N ALA A 139 -7.27 3.32 10.02
CA ALA A 139 -7.81 2.02 10.44
C ALA A 139 -6.70 0.97 10.58
N GLY A 140 -5.78 1.19 11.52
CA GLY A 140 -4.67 0.24 11.77
C GLY A 140 -5.15 -1.15 12.23
N GLU A 141 -6.20 -1.20 13.04
CA GLU A 141 -6.79 -2.45 13.56
C GLU A 141 -7.31 -3.35 12.44
N LEU A 142 -7.87 -2.76 11.37
CA LEU A 142 -8.35 -3.50 10.21
C LEU A 142 -7.20 -4.24 9.49
N VAL A 143 -6.00 -3.64 9.45
CA VAL A 143 -4.83 -4.28 8.83
C VAL A 143 -4.44 -5.53 9.60
N ARG A 144 -4.38 -5.44 10.94
CA ARG A 144 -4.06 -6.60 11.79
C ARG A 144 -5.13 -7.68 11.67
N PHE A 145 -6.40 -7.28 11.64
CA PHE A 145 -7.50 -8.22 11.43
C PHE A 145 -7.36 -9.01 10.11
N VAL A 146 -7.02 -8.33 9.01
CA VAL A 146 -6.79 -8.98 7.71
C VAL A 146 -5.63 -9.97 7.79
N GLU A 147 -4.54 -9.61 8.46
CA GLU A 147 -3.32 -10.44 8.57
C GLU A 147 -3.45 -11.65 9.50
N ASP A 148 -4.31 -11.57 10.52
CA ASP A 148 -4.33 -12.53 11.63
C ASP A 148 -5.65 -13.30 11.76
N ARG A 149 -6.77 -12.73 11.29
CA ARG A 149 -8.14 -13.22 11.63
C ARG A 149 -9.02 -13.47 10.43
N LEU A 150 -8.89 -12.69 9.34
CA LEU A 150 -9.81 -12.77 8.21
C LEU A 150 -9.84 -14.16 7.56
N TYR A 151 -8.68 -14.80 7.39
CA TYR A 151 -8.59 -16.15 6.82
C TYR A 151 -9.02 -17.26 7.81
N MET A 152 -9.23 -16.94 9.08
CA MET A 152 -9.84 -17.84 10.06
C MET A 152 -11.37 -17.85 9.97
N GLY A 153 -11.96 -16.98 9.14
CA GLY A 153 -13.42 -16.87 8.98
C GLY A 153 -14.09 -15.92 9.97
N ASP A 154 -13.30 -15.13 10.71
CA ASP A 154 -13.84 -14.13 11.64
C ASP A 154 -14.59 -13.02 10.88
N ASP A 155 -15.66 -12.51 11.48
CA ASP A 155 -16.47 -11.42 10.92
C ASP A 155 -15.75 -10.07 11.06
N PRO A 156 -15.47 -9.34 9.97
CA PRO A 156 -14.89 -7.99 10.03
C PRO A 156 -15.89 -6.90 10.45
N ALA A 157 -17.20 -7.18 10.45
CA ALA A 157 -18.24 -6.18 10.71
C ALA A 157 -18.04 -5.39 12.02
N PRO A 158 -17.64 -5.99 13.16
CA PRO A 158 -17.41 -5.24 14.39
C PRO A 158 -16.32 -4.17 14.28
N LEU A 159 -15.29 -4.39 13.44
CA LEU A 159 -14.23 -3.41 13.18
C LEU A 159 -14.64 -2.39 12.11
N LEU A 160 -15.47 -2.80 11.14
CA LEU A 160 -15.88 -1.95 10.03
C LEU A 160 -17.07 -1.04 10.37
N MET A 161 -18.03 -1.46 11.21
CA MET A 161 -19.23 -0.68 11.49
C MET A 161 -18.93 0.69 12.12
N PRO A 162 -18.08 0.80 13.16
CA PRO A 162 -17.70 2.11 13.71
C PRO A 162 -16.93 2.98 12.70
N ILE A 163 -16.24 2.36 11.73
CA ILE A 163 -15.57 3.07 10.63
C ILE A 163 -16.60 3.61 9.64
N ILE A 164 -17.57 2.79 9.24
CA ILE A 164 -18.62 3.14 8.29
C ILE A 164 -19.56 4.22 8.84
N GLU A 165 -19.93 4.13 10.11
CA GLU A 165 -20.78 5.13 10.77
C GLU A 165 -20.15 6.52 10.77
N ARG A 166 -18.83 6.60 11.03
CA ARG A 166 -18.08 7.87 10.94
C ARG A 166 -18.07 8.47 9.54
N LEU A 167 -18.19 7.66 8.49
CA LEU A 167 -18.26 8.13 7.10
C LEU A 167 -19.69 8.56 6.69
N ARG A 168 -20.71 8.21 7.47
CA ARG A 168 -22.12 8.52 7.20
C ARG A 168 -22.63 9.76 7.94
N ALA A 169 -21.93 10.20 8.98
CA ALA A 169 -22.23 11.40 9.77
C ALA A 169 -21.76 12.68 9.06
#